data_AF-A0A965PKA9-F1
#
_entry.id   AF-A0A965PKA9-F1
#
_cell.length_a   1.000
_cell.length_b   1.000
_cell.length_c   1.000
_cell.angle_alpha   90.00
_cell.angle_beta   90.00
_cell.angle_gamma   90.00
#
_symmetry.space_group_name_H-M   'P 1'
#
loop_
_entity.id
_entity.type
_entity.pdbx_description
1 polymer ?
#
loop_
_entity_poly.entity_id
_entity_poly.type
_entity_poly.pdbx_seq_one_letter_code
_entity_poly.pdbx_strand_id
1 'polypeptide(L)'
;MAKDNDNFKDIHGRIIDDLTRRQTWDSRQRQFYEMRTFGLRRKVKPWPTAADLHVALIDRVIERLKPNYVNSALGNDTVAGFVPMRQQLTPLTVTAERFFDFKIREKTNFQEEIVRLIDDMLLYGRSVLKAVWDENKKQIVFQ
;
A
#
# COMPACT_ATOMS: atom_id res chain seq x y z
N MET A 1 -27.57 -16.15 28.00
CA MET A 1 -26.63 -15.36 28.82
C MET A 1 -25.31 -16.05 29.12
N ALA A 2 -25.24 -17.35 29.47
CA ALA A 2 -23.93 -18.01 29.69
C ALA A 2 -23.12 -18.30 28.40
N LYS A 3 -23.79 -18.64 27.29
CA LYS A 3 -23.13 -18.96 26.00
C LYS A 3 -22.45 -17.75 25.33
N ASP A 4 -22.95 -16.54 25.58
CA ASP A 4 -22.38 -15.33 24.95
C ASP A 4 -21.01 -14.98 25.56
N ASN A 5 -20.83 -15.19 26.87
CA ASN A 5 -19.56 -14.93 27.56
C ASN A 5 -18.40 -15.83 27.10
N ASP A 6 -18.68 -17.08 26.71
CA ASP A 6 -17.65 -17.97 26.17
C ASP A 6 -17.22 -17.56 24.75
N ASN A 7 -18.15 -17.05 23.94
CA ASN A 7 -17.86 -16.52 22.60
C ASN A 7 -16.99 -15.26 22.69
N PHE A 8 -17.27 -14.35 23.63
CA PHE A 8 -16.43 -13.16 23.85
C PHE A 8 -15.01 -13.52 24.31
N LYS A 9 -14.84 -14.54 25.15
CA LYS A 9 -13.52 -15.02 25.56
C LYS A 9 -12.74 -15.64 24.40
N ASP A 10 -13.40 -16.39 23.52
CA ASP A 10 -12.78 -16.97 22.33
C ASP A 10 -12.33 -15.88 21.33
N ILE A 11 -13.19 -14.91 21.04
CA ILE A 11 -12.85 -13.76 20.18
C ILE A 11 -11.70 -12.96 20.78
N HIS A 12 -11.75 -12.67 22.08
CA HIS A 12 -10.68 -11.95 22.77
C HIS A 12 -9.34 -12.70 22.72
N GLY A 13 -9.36 -14.02 22.94
CA GLY A 13 -8.16 -14.87 22.83
C GLY A 13 -7.56 -14.84 21.42
N ARG A 14 -8.40 -14.91 20.38
CA ARG A 14 -7.98 -14.78 18.97
C ARG A 14 -7.35 -13.44 18.66
N ILE A 15 -7.94 -12.34 19.14
CA ILE A 15 -7.39 -11.00 18.95
C ILE A 15 -6.00 -10.89 19.58
N ILE A 16 -5.81 -11.41 20.80
CA ILE A 16 -4.51 -11.36 21.48
C ILE A 16 -3.46 -12.18 20.72
N ASP A 17 -3.82 -13.38 20.25
CA ASP A 17 -2.91 -14.22 19.47
C ASP A 17 -2.51 -13.53 18.16
N ASP A 18 -3.48 -12.95 17.43
CA ASP A 18 -3.21 -12.21 16.20
C ASP A 18 -2.34 -10.96 16.44
N LEU A 19 -2.55 -10.23 17.54
CA LEU A 19 -1.69 -9.10 17.93
C LEU A 19 -0.26 -9.57 18.24
N THR A 20 -0.11 -10.70 18.93
CA THR A 20 1.21 -11.26 19.26
C THR A 20 1.95 -11.69 18.01
N ARG A 21 1.27 -12.32 17.05
CA ARG A 21 1.84 -12.70 15.74
C ARG A 21 2.28 -11.47 14.95
N ARG A 22 1.49 -10.40 14.99
CA ARG A 22 1.77 -9.14 14.29
C ARG A 22 2.96 -8.37 14.89
N GLN A 23 3.25 -8.51 16.18
CA GLN A 23 4.28 -7.72 16.88
C GLN A 23 5.66 -7.77 16.20
N THR A 24 6.05 -8.92 15.64
CA THR A 24 7.32 -9.06 14.91
C THR A 24 7.36 -8.22 13.63
N TRP A 25 6.23 -8.13 12.92
CA TRP A 25 6.07 -7.29 11.74
C TRP A 25 6.10 -5.81 12.14
N ASP A 26 5.31 -5.39 13.13
CA ASP A 26 5.28 -3.99 13.59
C ASP A 26 6.67 -3.49 14.04
N SER A 27 7.43 -4.35 14.73
CA SER A 27 8.80 -4.03 15.17
C SER A 27 9.73 -3.75 13.99
N ARG A 28 9.62 -4.52 12.91
CA ARG A 28 10.40 -4.31 11.68
C ARG A 28 9.98 -3.03 10.96
N GLN A 29 8.67 -2.76 10.87
CA GLN A 29 8.18 -1.54 10.23
C GLN A 29 8.70 -0.29 10.91
N ARG A 30 8.66 -0.27 12.24
CA ARG A 30 9.26 0.80 13.02
C ARG A 30 10.74 0.95 12.74
N GLN A 31 11.48 -0.15 12.69
CA GLN A 31 12.92 -0.13 12.41
C GLN A 31 13.22 0.42 11.00
N PHE A 32 12.45 0.04 9.98
CA PHE A 32 12.62 0.55 8.61
C PHE A 32 12.33 2.04 8.51
N TYR A 33 11.28 2.50 9.18
CA TYR A 33 10.96 3.92 9.28
C TYR A 33 12.09 4.70 9.96
N GLU A 34 12.56 4.24 11.12
CA GLU A 34 13.67 4.88 11.84
C GLU A 34 14.96 4.88 11.01
N MET A 35 15.25 3.80 10.27
CA MET A 35 16.41 3.71 9.39
C MET A 35 16.40 4.75 8.26
N ARG A 36 15.23 5.06 7.68
CA ARG A 36 15.10 6.05 6.61
C ARG A 36 15.04 7.49 7.13
N THR A 37 14.31 7.75 8.21
CA THR A 37 14.05 9.14 8.68
C THR A 37 15.14 9.67 9.60
N PHE A 38 15.59 8.88 10.57
CA PHE A 38 16.51 9.33 11.63
C PHE A 38 17.91 8.69 11.53
N GLY A 39 17.99 7.56 10.84
CA GLY A 39 19.18 6.73 10.72
C GLY A 39 19.42 5.90 11.99
N LEU A 40 19.64 4.60 11.81
CA LEU A 40 20.02 3.73 12.93
C LEU A 40 21.51 3.88 13.23
N ARG A 41 21.87 4.15 14.49
CA ARG A 41 23.27 4.23 14.91
C ARG A 41 23.90 2.83 14.87
N ARG A 42 25.04 2.71 14.20
CA ARG A 42 25.83 1.47 14.21
C ARG A 42 26.45 1.24 15.59
N LYS A 43 26.38 -0.02 16.07
CA LYS A 43 26.99 -0.42 17.36
C LYS A 43 28.51 -0.32 17.34
N VAL A 44 29.13 -0.59 16.19
CA VAL A 44 30.57 -0.47 15.96
C VAL A 44 30.79 0.34 14.70
N LYS A 45 31.51 1.46 14.81
CA LYS A 45 31.93 2.25 13.65
C LYS A 45 33.36 1.86 13.28
N PRO A 46 33.69 1.72 11.98
CA PRO A 46 35.07 1.45 11.54
C PRO A 46 36.07 2.53 11.98
N TRP A 47 35.63 3.80 12.05
CA TRP A 47 36.40 4.92 12.61
C TRP A 47 35.44 5.97 13.23
N PRO A 48 35.92 6.85 14.14
CA PRO A 48 35.08 7.75 14.96
C PRO A 48 34.17 8.74 14.21
N THR A 49 34.36 8.92 12.90
CA THR A 49 33.59 9.83 12.03
C THR A 49 32.99 9.13 10.81
N ALA A 50 32.95 7.79 10.79
CA ALA A 50 32.39 7.05 9.67
C ALA A 50 30.94 7.48 9.40
N ALA A 51 30.69 7.96 8.17
CA ALA A 51 29.39 8.43 7.72
C ALA A 51 28.40 7.26 7.60
N ASP A 52 27.20 7.48 8.11
CA ASP A 52 26.09 6.52 8.06
C ASP A 52 25.40 6.58 6.69
N LEU A 53 26.06 5.95 5.70
CA LEU A 53 25.66 6.01 4.29
C LEU A 53 24.35 5.25 3.99
N HIS A 54 23.86 4.43 4.93
CA HIS A 54 22.65 3.62 4.71
C HIS A 54 21.42 4.47 4.40
N VAL A 55 21.28 5.67 5.00
CA VAL A 55 20.15 6.57 4.75
C VAL A 55 20.11 6.98 3.28
N ALA A 56 21.21 7.54 2.77
CA ALA A 56 21.33 7.97 1.38
C ALA A 56 21.22 6.80 0.38
N LEU A 57 21.67 5.60 0.77
CA LEU A 57 21.52 4.41 -0.06
C LEU A 57 20.07 3.97 -0.18
N ILE A 58 19.31 3.98 0.93
CA ILE A 58 17.90 3.61 0.93
C ILE A 58 17.12 4.56 0.02
N ASP A 59 17.26 5.87 0.21
CA ASP A 59 16.52 6.86 -0.60
C ASP A 59 16.90 6.75 -2.07
N ARG A 60 18.20 6.64 -2.41
CA ARG A 60 18.64 6.48 -3.80
C ARG A 60 18.04 5.24 -4.47
N VAL A 61 17.95 4.12 -3.75
CA VAL A 61 17.37 2.88 -4.29
C VAL A 61 15.86 3.03 -4.47
N ILE A 62 15.16 3.61 -3.51
CA ILE A 62 13.70 3.85 -3.58
C ILE A 62 13.39 4.79 -4.75
N GLU A 63 14.08 5.93 -4.86
CA GLU A 63 13.89 6.90 -5.93
C GLU A 63 14.18 6.31 -7.31
N ARG A 64 15.15 5.39 -7.42
CA ARG A 64 15.43 4.69 -8.67
C ARG A 64 14.34 3.70 -9.06
N LEU A 65 13.75 3.01 -8.08
CA LEU A 65 12.76 1.95 -8.33
C LEU A 65 11.34 2.51 -8.50
N LYS A 66 11.00 3.59 -7.81
CA LYS A 66 9.65 4.18 -7.78
C LYS A 66 9.06 4.47 -9.16
N PRO A 67 9.78 5.08 -10.13
CA PRO A 67 9.26 5.32 -11.47
C PRO A 67 8.85 4.02 -12.20
N ASN A 68 9.60 2.92 -12.01
CA ASN A 68 9.29 1.65 -12.68
C ASN A 68 7.95 1.08 -12.20
N TYR A 69 7.70 1.12 -10.89
CA TYR A 69 6.43 0.66 -10.32
C TYR A 69 5.28 1.58 -10.68
N VAL A 70 5.51 2.91 -10.66
CA VAL A 70 4.50 3.89 -11.05
C VAL A 70 4.10 3.69 -12.51
N ASN A 71 5.07 3.55 -13.42
CA ASN A 71 4.78 3.31 -14.84
C ASN A 71 4.09 1.98 -15.08
N SER A 72 4.37 0.96 -14.27
CA SER A 72 3.70 -0.35 -14.37
C SER A 72 2.25 -0.29 -13.88
N ALA A 73 1.94 0.56 -12.91
CA ALA A 73 0.61 0.66 -12.31
C ALA A 73 -0.29 1.71 -12.99
N LEU A 74 0.28 2.83 -13.44
CA LEU A 74 -0.39 3.96 -14.09
C LEU A 74 -0.06 4.06 -15.58
N GLY A 75 0.36 2.97 -16.21
CA GLY A 75 0.75 2.94 -17.61
C GLY A 75 -0.30 3.56 -18.55
N ASN A 76 0.07 3.74 -19.82
CA ASN A 76 -0.82 4.35 -20.82
C ASN A 76 -2.06 3.51 -21.16
N ASP A 77 -2.11 2.25 -20.73
CA ASP A 77 -3.25 1.35 -20.92
C ASP A 77 -4.32 1.50 -19.84
N THR A 78 -5.51 0.93 -20.07
CA THR A 78 -6.63 0.99 -19.14
C THR A 78 -6.28 0.36 -17.78
N VAL A 79 -6.75 0.97 -16.69
CA VAL A 79 -6.48 0.49 -15.31
C VAL A 79 -6.98 -0.94 -15.08
N ALA A 80 -8.09 -1.33 -15.73
CA ALA A 80 -8.63 -2.68 -15.64
C ALA A 80 -9.20 -3.13 -17.00
N GLY A 81 -8.93 -4.39 -17.35
CA GLY A 81 -9.60 -5.09 -18.43
C GLY A 81 -10.83 -5.84 -17.93
N PHE A 82 -11.91 -5.80 -18.68
CA PHE A 82 -13.14 -6.51 -18.43
C PHE A 82 -13.29 -7.64 -19.45
N VAL A 83 -13.52 -8.85 -18.95
CA VAL A 83 -13.71 -10.03 -19.81
C VAL A 83 -15.21 -10.23 -20.06
N PRO A 84 -15.69 -10.19 -21.32
CA PRO A 84 -17.09 -10.40 -21.62
C PRO A 84 -17.48 -11.87 -21.43
N MET A 85 -18.60 -12.14 -20.74
CA MET A 85 -19.12 -13.51 -20.59
C MET A 85 -19.77 -14.04 -21.87
N ARG A 86 -20.17 -13.16 -22.80
CA ARG A 86 -20.78 -13.49 -24.10
C ARG A 86 -20.13 -12.67 -25.20
N GLN A 87 -19.81 -13.28 -26.34
CA GLN A 87 -19.13 -12.61 -27.46
C GLN A 87 -19.91 -11.39 -28.02
N GLN A 88 -21.24 -11.41 -27.95
CA GLN A 88 -22.10 -10.30 -28.41
C GLN A 88 -21.93 -9.02 -27.57
N LEU A 89 -21.39 -9.11 -26.35
CA LEU A 89 -21.23 -7.98 -25.42
C LEU A 89 -19.87 -7.28 -25.55
N THR A 90 -18.97 -7.78 -26.40
CA THR A 90 -17.63 -7.22 -26.61
C THR A 90 -17.59 -5.69 -26.78
N PRO A 91 -18.40 -5.05 -27.64
CA PRO A 91 -18.36 -3.59 -27.78
C PRO A 91 -18.81 -2.84 -26.52
N LEU A 92 -19.79 -3.38 -25.78
CA LEU A 92 -20.26 -2.79 -24.53
C LEU A 92 -19.17 -2.85 -23.45
N THR A 93 -18.43 -3.98 -23.40
CA THR A 93 -17.35 -4.19 -22.46
C THR A 93 -16.21 -3.19 -22.67
N VAL A 94 -15.81 -2.94 -23.92
CA VAL A 94 -14.78 -1.92 -24.23
C VAL A 94 -15.24 -0.52 -23.83
N THR A 95 -16.51 -0.17 -24.04
CA THR A 95 -17.03 1.13 -23.58
C THR A 95 -17.02 1.23 -22.06
N ALA A 96 -17.39 0.16 -21.35
CA ALA A 96 -17.37 0.12 -19.90
C ALA A 96 -15.95 0.24 -19.33
N GLU A 97 -14.95 -0.42 -19.93
CA GLU A 97 -13.53 -0.29 -19.55
C GLU A 97 -13.05 1.15 -19.65
N ARG A 98 -13.31 1.81 -20.78
CA ARG A 98 -12.93 3.22 -20.99
C ARG A 98 -13.63 4.17 -20.02
N PHE A 99 -14.91 3.92 -19.75
CA PHE A 99 -15.67 4.71 -18.78
C PHE A 99 -15.12 4.52 -17.36
N PHE A 100 -14.77 3.30 -16.99
CA PHE A 100 -14.18 2.98 -15.69
C PHE A 100 -12.80 3.64 -15.53
N ASP A 101 -11.96 3.54 -16.56
CA ASP A 101 -10.64 4.18 -16.60
C ASP A 101 -10.75 5.70 -16.43
N PHE A 102 -11.64 6.36 -17.19
CA PHE A 102 -11.93 7.79 -17.04
C PHE A 102 -12.40 8.14 -15.63
N LYS A 103 -13.32 7.34 -15.06
CA LYS A 103 -13.82 7.58 -13.70
C LYS A 103 -12.73 7.47 -12.65
N ILE A 104 -11.83 6.50 -12.75
CA ILE A 104 -10.72 6.37 -11.79
C ILE A 104 -9.72 7.51 -11.96
N ARG A 105 -9.24 7.75 -13.19
CA ARG A 105 -8.17 8.73 -13.44
C ARG A 105 -8.60 10.17 -13.14
N GLU A 106 -9.80 10.56 -13.57
CA GLU A 106 -10.23 11.97 -13.54
C GLU A 106 -11.13 12.33 -12.33
N LYS A 107 -11.77 11.35 -11.70
CA LYS A 107 -12.76 11.58 -10.62
C LYS A 107 -12.34 11.04 -9.26
N THR A 108 -11.12 10.53 -9.12
CA THR A 108 -10.61 10.03 -7.84
C THR A 108 -9.17 10.49 -7.60
N ASN A 109 -8.68 10.31 -6.36
CA ASN A 109 -7.29 10.58 -5.97
C ASN A 109 -6.33 9.40 -6.23
N PHE A 110 -6.71 8.47 -7.13
CA PHE A 110 -5.95 7.24 -7.35
C PHE A 110 -4.49 7.47 -7.74
N GLN A 111 -4.21 8.47 -8.59
CA GLN A 111 -2.85 8.77 -9.04
C GLN A 111 -1.94 9.25 -7.91
N GLU A 112 -2.46 10.02 -6.97
CA GLU A 112 -1.67 10.51 -5.84
C GLU A 112 -1.45 9.39 -4.83
N GLU A 113 -2.49 8.63 -4.51
CA GLU A 113 -2.39 7.58 -3.50
C GLU A 113 -1.57 6.38 -3.95
N ILE A 114 -1.56 6.04 -5.24
CA ILE A 114 -0.73 4.93 -5.71
C ILE A 114 0.77 5.24 -5.60
N VAL A 115 1.17 6.51 -5.77
CA VAL A 115 2.55 6.95 -5.61
C VAL A 115 2.99 6.82 -4.15
N ARG A 116 2.09 7.13 -3.21
CA ARG A 116 2.30 6.92 -1.77
C ARG A 116 2.34 5.43 -1.42
N LEU A 117 1.39 4.67 -1.94
CA LEU A 117 1.28 3.22 -1.76
C LEU A 117 2.55 2.49 -2.20
N ILE A 118 3.14 2.89 -3.33
CA ILE A 118 4.39 2.33 -3.86
C ILE A 118 5.57 2.71 -2.96
N ASP A 119 5.62 3.93 -2.43
CA ASP A 119 6.66 4.35 -1.49
C ASP A 119 6.62 3.49 -0.21
N ASP A 120 5.43 3.33 0.36
CA ASP A 120 5.18 2.49 1.52
C ASP A 120 5.45 1.00 1.22
N MET A 121 5.12 0.53 0.01
CA MET A 121 5.44 -0.84 -0.43
C MET A 121 6.95 -1.07 -0.48
N LEU A 122 7.73 -0.11 -1.01
CA LEU A 122 9.17 -0.22 -1.12
C LEU A 122 9.88 -0.14 0.24
N LEU A 123 9.29 0.59 1.20
CA LEU A 123 9.83 0.72 2.55
C LEU A 123 9.45 -0.46 3.46
N TYR A 124 8.17 -0.85 3.45
CA TYR A 124 7.58 -1.79 4.41
C TYR A 124 7.36 -3.20 3.84
N GLY A 125 7.54 -3.37 2.53
CA GLY A 125 7.36 -4.62 1.78
C GLY A 125 5.90 -4.91 1.39
N ARG A 126 4.92 -4.31 2.07
CA ARG A 126 3.49 -4.43 1.74
C ARG A 126 2.76 -3.16 2.12
N SER A 127 1.86 -2.75 1.24
CA SER A 127 0.92 -1.66 1.48
C SER A 127 -0.48 -2.09 1.01
N VAL A 128 -1.52 -1.42 1.53
CA VAL A 128 -2.91 -1.72 1.24
C VAL A 128 -3.60 -0.43 0.87
N LEU A 129 -4.31 -0.45 -0.27
CA LEU A 129 -5.13 0.67 -0.72
C LEU A 129 -6.61 0.31 -0.51
N LYS A 130 -7.34 1.15 0.20
CA LYS A 130 -8.78 0.96 0.44
C LYS A 130 -9.58 1.98 -0.35
N ALA A 131 -10.54 1.49 -1.14
CA ALA A 131 -11.55 2.33 -1.75
C ALA A 131 -12.64 2.66 -0.72
N VAL A 132 -12.91 3.94 -0.53
CA VAL A 132 -13.93 4.47 0.39
C VAL A 132 -14.81 5.45 -0.38
N TRP A 133 -16.10 5.49 -0.03
CA TRP A 133 -17.01 6.51 -0.54
C TRP A 133 -16.93 7.76 0.35
N ASP A 134 -16.57 8.90 -0.24
CA ASP A 134 -16.59 10.20 0.44
C ASP A 134 -17.94 10.87 0.18
N GLU A 135 -18.78 10.94 1.21
CA GLU A 135 -20.13 11.50 1.12
C GLU A 135 -20.13 13.02 0.82
N ASN A 136 -19.11 13.75 1.27
CA ASN A 136 -19.03 15.19 1.05
C ASN A 136 -18.72 15.51 -0.41
N LYS A 137 -17.80 14.73 -1.01
CA LYS A 137 -17.37 14.90 -2.40
C LYS A 137 -18.20 14.08 -3.39
N LYS A 138 -19.08 13.19 -2.90
CA LYS A 138 -19.90 12.25 -3.69
C LYS A 138 -19.07 11.48 -4.71
N GLN A 139 -17.87 11.06 -4.30
CA GLN A 139 -16.92 10.36 -5.16
C GLN A 139 -16.18 9.27 -4.37
N ILE A 140 -15.59 8.35 -5.11
CA ILE A 140 -14.70 7.34 -4.53
C ILE A 140 -13.36 7.99 -4.23
N VAL A 141 -12.85 7.74 -3.04
CA VAL A 141 -11.54 8.19 -2.56
C VAL A 141 -10.77 6.96 -2.09
N PHE A 142 -9.49 6.93 -2.41
CA PHE A 142 -8.56 5.91 -1.96
C PHE A 142 -7.79 6.39 -0.72
N GLN A 143 -7.56 5.48 0.24
CA GLN A 143 -6.81 5.72 1.49
C GLN A 143 -5.97 4.50 1.87
#